data_AF-A0A8X6IW27-F1
#
_entry.id   AF-A0A8X6IW27-F1
#
_cell.length_a   1.000
_cell.length_b   1.000
_cell.length_c   1.000
_cell.angle_alpha   90.00
_cell.angle_beta   90.00
_cell.angle_gamma   90.00
#
_symmetry.space_group_name_H-M   'P 1'
#
loop_
_entity.id
_entity.type
_entity.pdbx_description
1 polymer ?
#
loop_
_entity_poly.entity_id
_entity_poly.type
_entity_poly.pdbx_seq_one_letter_code
_entity_poly.pdbx_strand_id
1 'polypeptide(L)' 'MSNNADIESEAWLTFFWNVENYSYCWQEQGIEVFSPAFKVGMLENAAWQLVVFPNGDTEEDFISYFLKRAYDDDSEKPLR' A
#
# COMPACT_ATOMS: atom_id res chain seq x y z
N MET A 1 -18.12 18.08 -38.33
CA MET A 1 -17.50 16.74 -38.29
C MET A 1 -16.68 16.71 -37.01
N SER A 2 -17.26 16.19 -35.92
CA SER A 2 -16.52 15.95 -34.68
C SER A 2 -16.06 14.50 -34.71
N ASN A 3 -14.81 14.25 -34.33
CA ASN A 3 -14.35 13.01 -33.73
C ASN A 3 -13.14 13.47 -32.88
N ASN A 4 -13.44 14.01 -31.71
CA ASN A 4 -13.32 13.29 -30.43
C ASN A 4 -11.90 12.74 -30.31
N ALA A 5 -11.00 13.61 -29.88
CA ALA A 5 -9.80 13.18 -29.21
C ALA A 5 -10.25 12.35 -28.00
N ASP A 6 -10.01 11.05 -28.06
CA ASP A 6 -10.01 10.20 -26.88
C ASP A 6 -8.87 10.70 -25.99
N ILE A 7 -9.19 11.70 -25.17
CA ILE A 7 -8.42 12.02 -23.98
C ILE A 7 -8.72 10.85 -23.05
N GLU A 8 -7.88 9.82 -23.08
CA GLU A 8 -7.84 8.83 -22.00
C GLU A 8 -7.66 9.63 -20.70
N SER A 9 -8.75 9.78 -19.94
CA SER A 9 -8.68 10.48 -18.67
C SER A 9 -7.78 9.65 -17.78
N GLU A 10 -6.61 10.18 -17.42
CA GLU A 10 -5.76 9.60 -16.40
C GLU A 10 -6.60 9.43 -15.13
N ALA A 11 -6.94 8.20 -14.79
CA ALA A 11 -7.65 7.91 -13.56
C ALA A 11 -6.61 7.80 -12.43
N TRP A 12 -6.71 8.72 -11.48
CA TRP A 12 -5.85 8.77 -10.31
C TRP A 12 -6.53 8.04 -9.16
N LEU A 13 -5.77 7.21 -8.46
CA LEU A 13 -6.21 6.53 -7.25
C LEU A 13 -5.50 7.17 -6.06
N THR A 14 -6.26 7.55 -5.04
CA THR A 14 -5.72 7.95 -3.75
C THR A 14 -6.30 7.06 -2.66
N PHE A 15 -5.43 6.48 -1.84
CA PHE A 15 -5.78 5.70 -0.68
C PHE A 15 -5.26 6.40 0.57
N PHE A 16 -6.13 6.58 1.56
CA PHE A 16 -5.78 7.17 2.85
C PHE A 16 -5.81 6.11 3.93
N TRP A 17 -4.74 6.02 4.70
CA TRP A 17 -4.65 5.19 5.89
C TRP A 17 -4.09 6.02 7.04
N ASN A 18 -4.78 5.99 8.17
CA ASN A 18 -4.38 6.69 9.38
C ASN A 18 -3.83 5.67 10.39
N VAL A 19 -2.59 5.87 10.84
CA VAL A 19 -1.99 5.11 11.94
C VAL A 19 -2.16 5.92 13.23
N GLU A 20 -3.13 5.53 14.05
CA GLU A 20 -3.38 6.18 15.33
C GLU A 20 -2.26 5.87 16.33
N ASN A 21 -1.98 6.82 17.22
CA ASN A 21 -0.97 6.67 18.27
C ASN A 21 0.42 6.29 17.73
N TYR A 22 0.81 6.83 16.58
CA TYR A 22 2.08 6.50 15.91
C TYR A 22 3.31 6.64 16.81
N SER A 23 3.31 7.61 17.74
CA SER A 23 4.39 7.79 18.73
C SER A 23 4.61 6.59 19.68
N TYR A 24 3.68 5.63 19.70
CA TYR A 24 3.76 4.39 20.47
C TYR A 24 4.27 3.20 19.63
N CYS A 25 4.69 3.42 18.39
CA CYS A 25 5.37 2.41 17.57
C CYS A 25 6.82 2.22 18.03
N TRP A 26 6.99 1.42 19.10
CA TRP A 26 8.30 1.14 19.72
C TRP A 26 8.92 -0.19 19.27
N GLN A 27 8.37 -0.82 18.24
CA GLN A 27 8.94 -2.03 17.66
C GLN A 27 10.36 -1.80 17.09
N GLU A 28 11.15 -2.86 16.96
CA GLU A 28 12.52 -2.80 16.43
C GLU A 28 12.55 -2.44 14.93
N GLN A 29 13.74 -2.10 14.42
CA GLN A 29 13.97 -1.93 12.98
C GLN A 29 13.53 -3.19 12.22
N GLY A 30 12.95 -3.01 11.03
CA GLY A 30 12.47 -4.11 10.21
C GLY A 30 11.14 -4.69 10.68
N ILE A 31 10.51 -4.13 11.72
CA ILE A 31 9.16 -4.51 12.14
C ILE A 31 8.13 -3.57 11.53
N GLU A 32 7.26 -4.14 10.71
CA GLU A 32 6.24 -3.43 9.96
C GLU A 32 4.87 -3.33 10.63
N VAL A 33 4.06 -2.41 10.12
CA VAL A 33 2.63 -2.26 10.36
C VAL A 33 1.94 -2.29 8.99
N PHE A 34 0.86 -3.05 8.90
CA PHE A 34 0.09 -3.21 7.67
C PHE A 34 -1.19 -2.37 7.69
N SER A 35 -1.52 -1.76 6.56
CA SER A 35 -2.85 -1.19 6.35
C SER A 35 -3.89 -2.30 6.19
N PRO A 36 -5.19 -2.00 6.38
CA PRO A 36 -6.23 -2.83 5.79
C PRO A 36 -5.98 -3.02 4.29
N ALA A 37 -6.20 -4.25 3.80
CA ALA A 37 -6.08 -4.53 2.38
C ALA A 37 -7.22 -3.86 1.60
N PHE A 38 -6.92 -3.35 0.41
CA PHE A 38 -7.87 -2.71 -0.49
C PHE A 38 -7.78 -3.30 -1.90
N LYS A 39 -8.90 -3.35 -2.61
CA LYS A 39 -8.98 -3.81 -4.01
C LYS A 39 -9.38 -2.64 -4.89
N VAL A 40 -8.70 -2.47 -6.01
CA VAL A 40 -9.02 -1.46 -7.00
C VAL A 40 -8.98 -2.07 -8.38
N GLY A 41 -10.04 -1.87 -9.16
CA GLY A 41 -10.17 -2.48 -10.49
C GLY A 41 -9.07 -2.07 -11.47
N MET A 42 -8.48 -0.89 -11.28
CA MET A 42 -7.33 -0.41 -12.05
C MET A 42 -6.02 -1.15 -11.75
N LEU A 43 -5.94 -1.85 -10.62
CA LEU A 43 -4.75 -2.59 -10.18
C LEU A 43 -4.99 -4.10 -10.29
N GLU A 44 -5.42 -4.54 -11.48
CA GLU A 44 -5.55 -5.96 -11.86
C GLU A 44 -6.50 -6.78 -10.98
N ASN A 45 -7.45 -6.13 -10.29
CA ASN A 45 -8.32 -6.77 -9.28
C ASN A 45 -7.57 -7.48 -8.14
N ALA A 46 -6.27 -7.23 -7.99
CA ALA A 46 -5.48 -7.73 -6.89
C ALA A 46 -5.82 -6.98 -5.60
N ALA A 47 -5.63 -7.64 -4.46
CA ALA A 47 -5.66 -6.97 -3.18
C ALA A 47 -4.29 -6.37 -2.89
N TRP A 48 -4.27 -5.13 -2.42
CA TRP A 48 -3.09 -4.36 -2.10
C TRP A 48 -3.13 -3.88 -0.66
N GLN A 49 -1.97 -3.63 -0.07
CA GLN A 49 -1.86 -3.03 1.26
C GLN A 49 -0.61 -2.14 1.31
N LEU A 50 -0.68 -1.11 2.14
CA LEU A 50 0.50 -0.34 2.52
C LEU A 50 1.21 -1.05 3.67
N VAL A 51 2.52 -1.09 3.60
CA VAL A 51 3.40 -1.60 4.65
C VAL A 51 4.26 -0.45 5.10
N VAL A 52 4.25 -0.14 6.39
CA VAL A 52 5.05 0.93 6.99
C VAL A 52 5.97 0.31 8.03
N PHE A 53 7.24 0.68 7.99
CA PHE A 53 8.25 0.34 9.01
C PHE A 53 8.55 1.61 9.81
N PRO A 54 8.01 1.75 11.04
CA PRO A 54 8.14 3.01 11.77
C PRO A 54 9.57 3.40 12.13
N ASN A 55 10.42 2.40 12.33
CA ASN A 55 11.84 2.58 12.64
C ASN A 55 12.75 2.11 11.50
N GLY A 56 12.23 2.14 10.26
CA GLY A 56 12.96 1.80 9.05
C GLY A 56 12.99 0.31 8.74
N ASP A 57 13.14 -0.02 7.46
CA ASP A 57 13.29 -1.41 6.98
C ASP A 57 14.76 -1.84 7.07
N THR A 58 15.64 -1.23 6.26
CA THR A 58 17.08 -1.53 6.22
C THR A 58 17.98 -0.43 6.77
N GLU A 59 17.44 0.79 6.89
CA GLU A 59 18.15 1.94 7.44
C GLU A 59 17.40 2.47 8.66
N GLU A 60 18.11 2.61 9.78
CA GLU A 60 17.57 3.24 10.99
C GLU A 60 17.36 4.75 10.73
N ASP A 61 16.62 5.43 11.60
CA ASP A 61 16.29 6.88 11.55
C ASP A 61 15.32 7.35 10.44
N PHE A 62 14.78 6.46 9.62
CA PHE A 62 13.77 6.78 8.62
C PHE A 62 12.49 5.97 8.79
N ILE A 63 11.37 6.55 8.34
CA ILE A 63 10.13 5.79 8.14
C ILE A 63 10.19 5.22 6.72
N SER A 64 10.19 3.89 6.60
CA SER A 64 10.08 3.23 5.30
C SER A 64 8.63 2.85 5.01
N TYR A 65 8.20 2.94 3.76
CA TYR A 65 6.87 2.48 3.36
C TYR A 65 6.87 1.89 1.94
N PHE A 66 6.00 0.90 1.73
CA PHE A 66 5.88 0.17 0.48
C PHE A 66 4.41 -0.11 0.16
N LEU A 67 4.09 -0.19 -1.13
CA LEU A 67 2.84 -0.78 -1.62
C LEU A 67 3.11 -2.24 -1.96
N LYS A 68 2.43 -3.19 -1.31
CA LYS A 68 2.58 -4.63 -1.53
C LYS A 68 1.25 -5.26 -1.95
N ARG A 69 1.31 -6.33 -2.77
CA ARG A 69 0.16 -7.22 -2.94
C ARG A 69 -0.13 -7.91 -1.61
N ALA A 70 -1.39 -7.96 -1.20
CA ALA A 70 -1.78 -8.51 0.09
C ALA A 70 -1.80 -10.05 0.10
N TYR A 71 -2.06 -10.67 -1.06
CA TYR A 71 -2.08 -12.11 -1.26
C TYR A 71 -1.37 -12.41 -2.60
N ASP A 72 -0.73 -13.58 -2.70
CA ASP A 72 -0.41 -14.12 -4.02
C ASP A 72 -1.70 -14.67 -4.64
N ASP A 73 -1.79 -14.68 -5.98
CA ASP A 73 -3.03 -15.07 -6.68
C ASP A 73 -3.51 -16.51 -6.35
N ASP A 74 -2.62 -17.33 -5.77
CA ASP A 74 -2.89 -18.73 -5.38
C ASP A 74 -2.85 -18.99 -3.86
N SER A 75 -2.73 -17.97 -3.00
CA SER A 75 -2.64 -18.16 -1.54
C SER A 75 -3.80 -17.53 -0.78
N GLU A 76 -4.61 -18.37 -0.11
CA GLU A 76 -5.65 -17.93 0.86
C GLU A 76 -5.07 -17.27 2.13
N LYS A 77 -3.75 -17.05 2.19
CA LYS A 77 -3.07 -16.50 3.37
C LYS A 77 -2.23 -15.29 2.99
N PRO A 78 -2.32 -14.19 3.77
CA PRO A 78 -1.51 -13.02 3.51
C PRO A 78 -0.02 -13.38 3.70
N LEU A 79 0.82 -12.74 2.89
CA LEU A 79 2.28 -12.82 3.02
C LEU A 79 2.66 -12.36 4.43
N ARG A 80 3.28 -13.27 5.19
CA ARG A 80 3.82 -13.03 6.53
C ARG A 80 5.20 -12.42 6.45
#